data_AF-A0A975MMV7-F1
#
_entry.id   AF-A0A975MMV7-F1
#
_cell.length_a   1.000
_cell.length_b   1.000
_cell.length_c   1.000
_cell.angle_alpha   90.00
_cell.angle_beta   90.00
_cell.angle_gamma   90.00
#
_symmetry.space_group_name_H-M   'P 1'
#
loop_
_entity.id
_entity.type
_entity.pdbx_description
1 polymer ?
#
loop_
_entity_poly.entity_id
_entity_poly.type
_entity_poly.pdbx_seq_one_letter_code
_entity_poly.pdbx_strand_id
1 'polypeptide(L)'
;MARYEHLPIYRDALNLAVHFEKIVANFSRYHKYTLGSELRNASRKTVTLIIQANNQSDKQQALGTLRDQLEELLLLVRIAKEAQAFKSFNAYSHVVELTAKVCRQNEGWLKSQSQSPQKKPDKSARMR
;
A
#
# COMPACT_ATOMS: atom_id res chain seq x y z
N MET A 1 4.55 15.16 -14.43
CA MET A 1 4.26 14.21 -13.32
C MET A 1 5.05 14.64 -12.10
N ALA A 2 4.46 14.65 -10.91
CA ALA A 2 5.17 15.02 -9.68
C ALA A 2 6.16 13.92 -9.29
N ARG A 3 7.33 14.31 -8.75
CA ARG A 3 8.33 13.38 -8.21
C ARG A 3 7.70 12.57 -7.08
N TYR A 4 7.53 11.26 -7.27
CA TYR A 4 6.89 10.37 -6.29
C TYR A 4 7.68 10.26 -4.98
N GLU A 5 8.99 10.54 -5.02
CA GLU A 5 9.91 10.46 -3.87
C GLU A 5 9.51 11.39 -2.71
N HIS A 6 8.79 12.48 -3.01
CA HIS A 6 8.30 13.41 -1.99
C HIS A 6 6.96 12.99 -1.37
N LEU A 7 6.30 11.95 -1.91
CA LEU A 7 5.00 11.53 -1.43
C LEU A 7 5.14 10.80 -0.08
N PRO A 8 4.40 11.23 0.97
CA PRO A 8 4.42 10.54 2.26
C PRO A 8 4.09 9.06 2.16
N ILE A 9 3.13 8.68 1.30
CA ILE A 9 2.70 7.29 1.10
C ILE A 9 3.81 6.42 0.52
N TYR A 10 4.60 6.98 -0.42
CA TYR A 10 5.75 6.29 -1.00
C TYR A 10 6.82 6.03 0.04
N ARG A 11 7.20 7.07 0.81
CA ARG A 11 8.20 6.96 1.88
C ARG A 11 7.80 5.91 2.92
N ASP A 12 6.55 5.95 3.38
CA ASP A 12 6.06 5.02 4.39
C ASP A 12 5.96 3.58 3.86
N ALA A 13 5.56 3.38 2.59
CA ALA A 13 5.54 2.07 1.96
C ALA A 13 6.95 1.50 1.74
N LEU A 14 7.92 2.34 1.36
CA LEU A 14 9.32 1.93 1.23
C LEU A 14 9.90 1.53 2.59
N ASN A 15 9.64 2.31 3.63
CA ASN A 15 10.03 1.98 5.00
C ASN A 15 9.42 0.64 5.44
N LEU A 16 8.15 0.41 5.13
CA LEU A 16 7.47 -0.87 5.40
C LEU A 16 8.14 -2.04 4.68
N ALA A 17 8.44 -1.90 3.38
CA ALA A 17 9.12 -2.93 2.60
C ALA A 17 10.52 -3.28 3.16
N VAL A 18 11.33 -2.27 3.49
CA VAL A 18 12.64 -2.45 4.14
C VAL A 18 12.49 -3.11 5.51
N HIS A 19 11.44 -2.76 6.25
CA HIS A 19 11.17 -3.35 7.55
C HIS A 19 10.81 -4.85 7.45
N PHE A 20 10.04 -5.25 6.44
CA PHE A 20 9.80 -6.67 6.15
C PHE A 20 11.07 -7.44 5.84
N GLU A 21 12.04 -6.85 5.12
CA GLU A 21 13.33 -7.53 4.88
C GLU A 21 14.04 -7.91 6.18
N LYS A 22 14.04 -7.00 7.16
CA LYS A 22 14.65 -7.19 8.48
C LYS A 22 13.87 -8.19 9.34
N ILE A 23 12.54 -8.13 9.34
CA ILE A 23 11.72 -9.05 10.13
C ILE A 23 11.76 -10.47 9.57
N VAL A 24 11.62 -10.65 8.26
CA VAL A 24 11.61 -11.98 7.65
C VAL A 24 12.97 -12.66 7.78
N ALA A 25 14.07 -11.91 7.83
CA ALA A 25 15.39 -12.48 8.14
C ALA A 25 15.42 -13.22 9.49
N ASN A 26 14.54 -12.83 10.42
CA ASN A 26 14.42 -13.41 11.75
C ASN A 26 13.40 -14.57 11.86
N PHE A 27 12.66 -14.89 10.78
CA PHE A 27 11.73 -16.02 10.77
C PHE A 27 12.48 -17.36 10.82
N SER A 28 11.80 -18.39 11.33
CA SER A 28 12.28 -19.77 11.23
C SER A 28 12.44 -20.18 9.76
N ARG A 29 13.29 -21.17 9.47
CA ARG A 29 13.50 -21.66 8.09
C ARG A 29 12.18 -22.07 7.43
N TYR A 30 11.27 -22.65 8.21
CA TYR A 30 9.97 -23.13 7.77
C TYR A 30 9.08 -22.00 7.22
N HIS A 31 9.00 -20.85 7.90
CA HIS A 31 8.18 -19.71 7.45
C HIS A 31 8.93 -18.76 6.51
N LYS A 32 10.27 -18.70 6.60
CA LYS A 32 11.10 -17.71 5.90
C LYS A 32 10.98 -17.79 4.38
N TYR A 33 10.93 -19.00 3.83
CA TYR A 33 10.94 -19.21 2.38
C TYR A 33 9.55 -19.31 1.74
N THR A 34 8.50 -19.45 2.56
CA THR A 34 7.11 -19.45 2.12
C THR A 34 6.49 -18.08 2.43
N LEU A 35 5.86 -17.95 3.59
CA LEU A 35 5.16 -16.74 4.04
C LEU A 35 6.07 -15.50 4.09
N GLY A 36 7.33 -15.69 4.45
CA GLY A 36 8.33 -14.64 4.42
C GLY A 36 8.60 -14.08 3.02
N SER A 37 8.63 -14.94 2.00
CA SER A 37 8.78 -14.53 0.60
C SER A 37 7.53 -13.78 0.11
N GLU A 38 6.34 -14.26 0.47
CA GLU A 38 5.07 -13.61 0.13
C GLU A 38 4.97 -12.20 0.73
N LEU A 39 5.29 -12.02 2.01
CA LEU A 39 5.31 -10.69 2.67
C LEU A 39 6.27 -9.71 1.99
N ARG A 40 7.47 -10.17 1.63
CA ARG A 40 8.45 -9.35 0.91
C ARG A 40 7.97 -8.98 -0.49
N ASN A 41 7.37 -9.93 -1.20
CA ASN A 41 6.83 -9.68 -2.55
C ASN A 41 5.65 -8.72 -2.51
N ALA A 42 4.70 -8.93 -1.59
CA ALA A 42 3.54 -8.07 -1.42
C ALA A 42 3.94 -6.63 -1.06
N SER A 43 4.87 -6.44 -0.12
CA SER A 43 5.36 -5.11 0.26
C SER A 43 6.12 -4.38 -0.87
N ARG A 44 6.95 -5.08 -1.66
CA ARG A 44 7.53 -4.51 -2.88
C ARG A 44 6.47 -4.12 -3.90
N LYS A 45 5.47 -4.98 -4.12
CA LYS A 45 4.36 -4.72 -5.03
C LYS A 45 3.55 -3.50 -4.60
N THR A 46 3.32 -3.29 -3.31
CA THR A 46 2.72 -2.06 -2.76
C THR A 46 3.49 -0.81 -3.20
N VAL A 47 4.83 -0.80 -3.08
CA VAL A 47 5.67 0.34 -3.51
C VAL A 47 5.53 0.56 -5.02
N THR A 48 5.60 -0.50 -5.82
CA THR A 48 5.45 -0.43 -7.29
C THR A 48 4.09 0.13 -7.69
N LEU A 49 3.00 -0.31 -7.06
CA LEU A 49 1.65 0.17 -7.33
C LEU A 49 1.47 1.65 -6.98
N ILE A 50 2.12 2.14 -5.91
CA ILE A 50 2.13 3.58 -5.57
C ILE A 50 2.79 4.40 -6.69
N ILE A 51 3.95 3.94 -7.19
CA ILE A 51 4.66 4.62 -8.30
C ILE A 51 3.78 4.63 -9.55
N GLN A 52 3.17 3.49 -9.88
CA GLN A 52 2.27 3.35 -11.03
C GLN A 52 1.07 4.29 -10.90
N ALA A 53 0.38 4.29 -9.76
CA ALA A 53 -0.76 5.17 -9.51
C ALA A 53 -0.38 6.65 -9.59
N ASN A 54 0.82 7.04 -9.13
CA ASN A 54 1.28 8.43 -9.25
C ASN A 54 1.43 8.88 -10.71
N ASN A 55 1.83 7.96 -11.60
CA ASN A 55 2.09 8.23 -13.00
C ASN A 55 0.82 8.20 -13.88
N GLN A 56 -0.34 7.82 -13.33
CA GLN A 56 -1.59 7.81 -14.08
C GLN A 56 -2.33 9.16 -13.98
N SER A 57 -3.02 9.51 -15.06
CA SER A 57 -3.92 10.66 -15.13
C SER A 57 -5.23 10.40 -14.39
N ASP A 58 -5.86 9.25 -14.66
CA ASP A 58 -6.94 8.69 -13.83
C ASP A 58 -6.34 7.68 -12.86
N LYS A 59 -6.35 8.03 -11.57
CA LYS A 59 -5.75 7.21 -10.51
C LYS A 59 -6.75 6.30 -9.82
N GLN A 60 -8.06 6.44 -10.09
CA GLN A 60 -9.10 5.71 -9.34
C GLN A 60 -8.89 4.20 -9.41
N GLN A 61 -8.69 3.68 -10.63
CA GLN A 61 -8.49 2.25 -10.83
C GLN A 61 -7.19 1.76 -10.18
N ALA A 62 -6.07 2.43 -10.41
CA ALA A 62 -4.78 2.03 -9.83
C ALA A 62 -4.77 2.11 -8.29
N LEU A 63 -5.49 3.07 -7.70
CA LEU A 63 -5.63 3.17 -6.25
C LEU A 63 -6.59 2.13 -5.66
N GLY A 64 -7.58 1.69 -6.43
CA GLY A 64 -8.36 0.48 -6.13
C GLY A 64 -7.47 -0.75 -6.07
N THR A 65 -6.63 -0.97 -7.09
CA THR A 65 -5.66 -2.08 -7.10
C THR A 65 -4.66 -2.00 -5.94
N LEU A 66 -4.19 -0.79 -5.59
CA LEU A 66 -3.33 -0.59 -4.42
C LEU A 66 -4.05 -0.93 -3.11
N ARG A 67 -5.33 -0.59 -2.98
CA ARG A 67 -6.15 -0.95 -1.81
C ARG A 67 -6.22 -2.46 -1.64
N ASP A 68 -6.58 -3.17 -2.70
CA ASP A 68 -6.73 -4.63 -2.66
C ASP A 68 -5.38 -5.31 -2.33
N GLN A 69 -4.26 -4.77 -2.85
CA GLN A 69 -2.92 -5.24 -2.49
C GLN A 69 -2.58 -5.02 -1.01
N LEU A 70 -3.01 -3.91 -0.44
CA LEU A 70 -2.79 -3.60 0.99
C LEU A 70 -3.62 -4.51 1.89
N GLU A 71 -4.83 -4.88 1.47
CA GLU A 71 -5.66 -5.88 2.16
C GLU A 71 -5.00 -7.26 2.14
N GLU A 72 -4.47 -7.69 1.00
CA GLU A 72 -3.68 -8.92 0.87
C GLU A 72 -2.46 -8.90 1.80
N LEU A 73 -1.71 -7.79 1.83
CA LEU A 73 -0.55 -7.65 2.72
C LEU A 73 -0.96 -7.76 4.20
N LEU A 74 -2.08 -7.14 4.59
CA LEU A 74 -2.65 -7.23 5.94
C LEU A 74 -3.04 -8.67 6.31
N LEU A 75 -3.64 -9.41 5.36
CA LEU A 75 -3.97 -10.81 5.53
C LEU A 75 -2.71 -11.65 5.80
N LEU A 76 -1.66 -11.49 4.99
CA LEU A 76 -0.39 -12.20 5.18
C LEU A 76 0.25 -11.89 6.53
N VAL A 77 0.21 -10.62 6.97
CA VAL A 77 0.71 -10.23 8.30
C VAL A 77 -0.07 -10.92 9.42
N ARG A 78 -1.40 -11.01 9.31
CA ARG A 78 -2.23 -11.72 10.29
C ARG A 78 -1.93 -13.22 10.31
N ILE A 79 -1.81 -13.85 9.14
CA ILE A 79 -1.43 -15.26 9.03
C ILE A 79 -0.05 -15.50 9.67
N ALA A 80 0.93 -14.61 9.45
CA ALA A 80 2.25 -14.72 10.06
C ALA A 80 2.22 -14.61 11.59
N LYS A 81 1.28 -13.85 12.14
CA LYS A 81 1.04 -13.80 13.59
C LYS A 81 0.42 -15.09 14.10
N GLU A 82 -0.62 -15.60 13.43
CA GLU A 82 -1.27 -16.85 13.87
C GLU A 82 -0.35 -18.07 13.73
N ALA A 83 0.50 -18.08 12.70
CA ALA A 83 1.56 -19.06 12.52
C ALA A 83 2.76 -18.89 13.48
N GLN A 84 2.69 -17.92 14.42
CA GLN A 84 3.75 -17.59 15.37
C GLN A 84 5.13 -17.33 14.71
N ALA A 85 5.13 -16.78 13.48
CA ALA A 85 6.36 -16.50 12.75
C ALA A 85 7.10 -15.26 13.29
N PHE A 86 6.37 -14.31 13.89
CA PHE A 86 6.97 -13.13 14.53
C PHE A 86 7.66 -13.50 15.84
N LYS A 87 8.86 -12.93 16.06
CA LYS A 87 9.62 -13.13 17.31
C LYS A 87 8.92 -12.60 18.56
N SER A 88 8.07 -11.59 18.43
CA SER A 88 7.34 -11.00 19.55
C SER A 88 6.07 -10.30 19.07
N PHE A 89 5.13 -10.09 19.99
CA PHE A 89 3.93 -9.29 19.72
C PHE A 89 4.28 -7.85 19.30
N ASN A 90 5.33 -7.26 19.87
CA ASN A 90 5.78 -5.91 19.50
C ASN A 90 6.22 -5.83 18.03
N ALA A 91 6.90 -6.86 17.51
CA ALA A 91 7.28 -6.91 16.10
C ALA A 91 6.04 -6.97 15.18
N TYR A 92 5.03 -7.72 15.59
CA TYR A 92 3.75 -7.78 14.88
C TYR A 92 2.98 -6.44 14.95
N SER A 93 2.82 -5.85 16.15
CA SER A 93 2.09 -4.58 16.34
C SER A 93 2.68 -3.48 15.47
N HIS A 94 4.01 -3.36 15.46
CA HIS A 94 4.70 -2.36 14.67
C HIS A 94 4.45 -2.51 13.16
N VAL A 95 4.48 -3.73 12.63
CA VAL A 95 4.19 -4.00 11.20
C VAL A 95 2.73 -3.68 10.85
N VAL A 96 1.79 -4.07 11.71
CA VAL A 96 0.36 -3.80 11.49
C VAL A 96 0.09 -2.30 11.50
N GLU A 97 0.70 -1.55 12.42
CA GLU A 97 0.57 -0.10 12.51
C GLU A 97 1.13 0.61 11.28
N LEU A 98 2.31 0.20 10.81
CA LEU A 98 2.90 0.72 9.57
C LEU A 98 2.04 0.41 8.35
N THR A 99 1.56 -0.83 8.22
CA THR A 99 0.65 -1.22 7.12
C THR A 99 -0.64 -0.40 7.15
N ALA A 100 -1.28 -0.27 8.33
CA ALA A 100 -2.48 0.52 8.50
C ALA A 100 -2.27 2.02 8.20
N LYS A 101 -1.07 2.56 8.47
CA LYS A 101 -0.70 3.93 8.09
C LYS A 101 -0.67 4.10 6.57
N VAL A 102 -0.17 3.12 5.82
CA VAL A 102 -0.18 3.14 4.35
C VAL A 102 -1.63 3.01 3.82
N CYS A 103 -2.45 2.13 4.40
CA CYS A 103 -3.88 2.03 4.07
C CYS A 103 -4.61 3.37 4.21
N ARG A 104 -4.44 4.07 5.34
CA ARG A 104 -5.08 5.38 5.55
C ARG A 104 -4.64 6.42 4.52
N GLN A 105 -3.38 6.39 4.10
CA GLN A 105 -2.88 7.29 3.07
C GLN A 105 -3.46 6.97 1.68
N ASN A 106 -3.60 5.67 1.34
CA ASN A 106 -4.27 5.25 0.13
C ASN A 106 -5.74 5.73 0.10
N GLU A 107 -6.46 5.57 1.20
CA GLU A 107 -7.85 6.06 1.33
C GLU A 107 -7.94 7.59 1.19
N GLY A 108 -6.99 8.33 1.77
CA GLY A 108 -6.89 9.78 1.58
C GLY A 108 -6.70 10.16 0.10
N TRP A 109 -5.88 9.41 -0.62
CA TRP A 109 -5.69 9.59 -2.05
C TRP A 109 -6.95 9.26 -2.86
N LEU A 110 -7.62 8.12 -2.61
CA LEU A 110 -8.88 7.77 -3.27
C LEU A 110 -9.95 8.86 -3.10
N LYS A 111 -10.09 9.40 -1.89
CA LYS A 111 -11.03 10.50 -1.59
C LYS A 111 -10.67 11.80 -2.34
N SER A 112 -9.37 12.09 -2.50
CA SER A 112 -8.94 13.27 -3.28
C SER A 112 -9.30 13.15 -4.77
N GLN A 113 -9.38 11.91 -5.29
CA GLN A 113 -9.75 11.67 -6.68
C GLN A 113 -11.26 11.83 -6.91
N SER A 114 -12.12 11.53 -5.92
CA SER A 114 -13.58 11.71 -6.06
C SER A 114 -14.04 13.15 -5.87
N GLN A 115 -13.25 13.98 -5.19
CA GLN A 115 -13.53 15.41 -4.99
C GLN A 115 -13.02 16.32 -6.12
N SER A 116 -12.36 15.76 -7.14
CA SER A 116 -11.95 16.55 -8.31
C SER A 116 -13.21 17.04 -9.05
N PRO A 117 -13.35 18.37 -9.30
CA PRO A 117 -14.58 18.91 -9.84
C PRO A 117 -14.85 18.30 -11.22
N GLN A 118 -15.94 17.54 -11.33
CA GLN A 118 -16.53 17.18 -12.62
C GLN A 118 -16.61 18.44 -13.47
N LYS A 119 -15.96 18.42 -14.64
CA LYS A 119 -16.10 19.47 -15.65
C LYS A 119 -17.60 19.75 -15.82
N LYS A 120 -18.05 20.92 -15.34
CA LYS A 120 -19.43 21.36 -15.56
C LYS A 120 -19.71 21.29 -17.06
N PRO A 121 -20.80 20.66 -17.52
CA PRO A 121 -21.15 20.70 -18.93
C PRO A 121 -21.31 22.16 -19.32
N ASP A 122 -20.62 22.54 -20.40
CA ASP A 122 -20.62 23.90 -20.93
C ASP A 122 -22.06 24.32 -21.25
N LYS A 123 -22.56 25.33 -20.54
CA LYS A 123 -23.93 25.85 -20.72
C LYS A 123 -24.05 26.75 -21.97
N SER A 124 -22.99 26.91 -22.76
CA SER A 124 -22.98 27.75 -23.96
C SER A 124 -23.73 27.15 -25.16
N ALA A 125 -24.06 25.86 -25.15
CA ALA A 125 -24.67 25.18 -26.29
C ALA A 125 -26.21 25.24 -26.37
N ARG A 126 -26.90 25.99 -25.48
CA ARG A 126 -28.38 26.01 -25.40
C ARG A 126 -29.05 27.31 -25.84
N MET A 127 -28.32 28.21 -26.48
CA MET A 127 -28.87 29.41 -27.13
C MET A 127 -28.40 29.51 -28.57
N ARG A 128 -28.83 28.58 -29.42
CA ARG A 128 -28.95 28.76 -30.88
C ARG A 128 -30.14 27.95 -31.38
#